data_AF-A0A7W0ND32-F1
#
_entry.id   AF-A0A7W0ND32-F1
#
_cell.length_a   1.000
_cell.length_b   1.000
_cell.length_c   1.000
_cell.angle_alpha   90.00
_cell.angle_beta   90.00
_cell.angle_gamma   90.00
#
_symmetry.space_group_name_H-M   'P 1'
#
loop_
_entity.id
_entity.type
_entity.pdbx_description
1 polymer ?
#
loop_
_entity_poly.entity_id
_entity_poly.type
_entity_poly.pdbx_seq_one_letter_code
_entity_poly.pdbx_strand_id
1 'polypeptide(L)'
;MMRGRGRLPGRRSAPGRTAYRFLPYACVVLLGGLLGGAVPLAAQVLGDGSPALGHAQVIAQGVELMPRVPVVWRAVTINAEKPATAPMAARTLSFVYADMQPILLSDETGGRQVNLAPGEAAFTAQGVRQRRAGPVAGPGGAPYYALELIVADAAANPETLGTGTAIFTSDPFTAPAGYRDLDLVRDVLGPGESSFVGAGQGPALVLAVGPMLRVVPTAGPDVTLRDGEAAMFTGELEVQAGLAVGGAFVAAVIGSEVPELAISRPAAATTTTAMDGLIYVGMWTCPLGMTPESFDPDTCDPVFDEFDFELTGGTPPSDLTLADASTAQLAVQFQWQELAYGDYVLRQTSFLSEYDTAVAYFDPANVVQFGDGDSYAITLDADLPGGGVNIYHFTFETESDPLADLDGDGLTDADEFEIGTAVDNPDSDEDGLTDGEEVLDYGTDPFFFDTDEDGFGDGDEVYTYDTDPLDSESYPIISQ
;
A
#
# COMPACT_ATOMS: atom_id res chain seq x y z
N MET A 1 -7.12 43.84 -92.16
CA MET A 1 -7.43 43.06 -93.39
C MET A 1 -6.81 41.68 -93.28
N MET A 2 -7.54 40.64 -93.74
CA MET A 2 -7.14 39.22 -93.80
C MET A 2 -5.72 39.00 -94.37
N ARG A 3 -4.97 37.93 -94.08
CA ARG A 3 -5.11 36.46 -94.26
C ARG A 3 -3.93 35.84 -93.47
N GLY A 4 -3.92 34.66 -92.83
CA GLY A 4 -4.58 33.37 -93.05
C GLY A 4 -3.53 32.28 -93.38
N ARG A 5 -3.47 31.21 -92.57
CA ARG A 5 -2.75 29.88 -92.66
C ARG A 5 -1.80 29.65 -91.46
N GLY A 6 -1.81 28.56 -90.68
CA GLY A 6 -2.55 27.30 -90.68
C GLY A 6 -1.60 26.10 -90.49
N ARG A 7 -1.55 25.48 -89.30
CA ARG A 7 -1.34 24.02 -89.05
C ARG A 7 -1.31 23.70 -87.53
N LEU A 8 -1.94 22.58 -87.16
CA LEU A 8 -2.04 21.87 -85.86
C LEU A 8 -2.31 20.37 -86.21
N PRO A 9 -2.37 19.39 -85.28
CA PRO A 9 -2.28 19.43 -83.80
C PRO A 9 -1.44 18.28 -83.15
N GLY A 10 -1.36 18.25 -81.81
CA GLY A 10 -1.09 17.03 -81.03
C GLY A 10 -0.98 17.29 -79.52
N ARG A 11 -1.91 16.75 -78.70
CA ARG A 11 -2.17 17.04 -77.27
C ARG A 11 -2.00 15.78 -76.38
N ARG A 12 -1.90 16.02 -75.07
CA ARG A 12 -1.57 15.16 -73.90
C ARG A 12 -2.47 13.92 -73.58
N SER A 13 -1.91 13.03 -72.72
CA SER A 13 -2.47 12.37 -71.49
C SER A 13 -2.96 10.89 -71.46
N ALA A 14 -2.57 10.20 -70.36
CA ALA A 14 -3.03 8.95 -69.68
C ALA A 14 -2.60 7.55 -70.21
N PRO A 15 -2.35 6.56 -69.31
CA PRO A 15 -3.36 5.54 -68.91
C PRO A 15 -3.27 5.15 -67.40
N GLY A 16 -4.12 4.35 -66.73
CA GLY A 16 -5.32 3.57 -67.05
C GLY A 16 -5.89 2.93 -65.76
N ARG A 17 -7.21 2.69 -65.71
CA ARG A 17 -7.97 2.02 -64.62
C ARG A 17 -8.12 0.52 -64.93
N THR A 18 -8.14 -0.34 -63.90
CA THR A 18 -8.86 -1.62 -63.97
C THR A 18 -9.50 -1.98 -62.62
N ALA A 19 -10.79 -2.30 -62.67
CA ALA A 19 -11.62 -2.77 -61.57
C ALA A 19 -11.69 -4.31 -61.58
N TYR A 20 -11.83 -4.95 -60.41
CA TYR A 20 -12.29 -6.33 -60.31
C TYR A 20 -13.55 -6.40 -59.45
N ARG A 21 -14.61 -6.98 -60.04
CA ARG A 21 -15.90 -7.32 -59.44
C ARG A 21 -15.87 -8.75 -58.88
N PHE A 22 -16.66 -8.92 -57.82
CA PHE A 22 -17.16 -10.15 -57.21
C PHE A 22 -17.74 -11.18 -58.20
N LEU A 23 -17.61 -12.48 -57.87
CA LEU A 23 -18.68 -13.50 -57.95
C LEU A 23 -18.35 -14.69 -57.00
N PRO A 24 -19.36 -15.40 -56.45
CA PRO A 24 -19.27 -16.19 -55.22
C PRO A 24 -19.09 -17.70 -55.48
N TYR A 25 -18.60 -18.43 -54.49
CA TYR A 25 -18.85 -19.87 -54.36
C TYR A 25 -19.61 -20.13 -53.06
N ALA A 26 -20.88 -20.48 -53.23
CA ALA A 26 -21.69 -21.11 -52.21
C ALA A 26 -21.24 -22.56 -52.04
N CYS A 27 -20.92 -22.95 -50.81
CA CYS A 27 -20.94 -24.35 -50.42
C CYS A 27 -21.86 -24.45 -49.20
N VAL A 28 -23.10 -24.84 -49.47
CA VAL A 28 -24.10 -25.22 -48.47
C VAL A 28 -23.80 -26.65 -48.06
N VAL A 29 -23.45 -26.86 -46.79
CA VAL A 29 -23.66 -28.15 -46.13
C VAL A 29 -24.48 -27.87 -44.87
N LEU A 30 -25.77 -28.15 -44.98
CA LEU A 30 -26.73 -28.22 -43.88
C LEU A 30 -26.97 -29.70 -43.57
N LEU A 31 -26.55 -30.13 -42.39
CA LEU A 31 -26.93 -31.33 -41.63
C LEU A 31 -26.24 -31.12 -40.27
N GLY A 32 -26.87 -30.93 -39.11
CA GLY A 32 -28.21 -31.23 -38.64
C GLY A 32 -28.04 -31.85 -37.25
N GLY A 33 -28.52 -31.18 -36.19
CA GLY A 33 -28.83 -31.81 -34.91
C GLY A 33 -27.93 -31.49 -33.71
N LEU A 34 -28.51 -30.69 -32.80
CA LEU A 34 -28.44 -30.86 -31.33
C LEU A 34 -27.07 -31.03 -30.67
N LEU A 35 -26.52 -29.90 -30.19
CA LEU A 35 -25.99 -29.76 -28.83
C LEU A 35 -26.19 -28.29 -28.44
N GLY A 36 -27.19 -28.05 -27.58
CA GLY A 36 -27.31 -26.78 -26.88
C GLY A 36 -26.20 -26.66 -25.85
N GLY A 37 -25.67 -25.45 -25.68
CA GLY A 37 -24.73 -25.13 -24.61
C GLY A 37 -23.51 -24.37 -25.11
N ALA A 38 -23.25 -23.22 -24.47
CA ALA A 38 -22.09 -22.34 -24.60
C ALA A 38 -22.06 -21.40 -25.82
N VAL A 39 -22.92 -20.37 -25.76
CA VAL A 39 -22.53 -19.02 -26.21
C VAL A 39 -21.65 -18.44 -25.07
N PRO A 40 -20.52 -17.76 -25.36
CA PRO A 40 -19.31 -17.89 -24.57
C PRO A 40 -19.34 -17.07 -23.27
N LEU A 41 -18.83 -17.69 -22.20
CA LEU A 41 -18.53 -17.08 -20.89
C LEU A 41 -17.29 -16.16 -20.96
N ALA A 42 -17.09 -15.45 -22.07
CA ALA A 42 -15.96 -14.54 -22.28
C ALA A 42 -16.38 -13.06 -22.33
N ALA A 43 -17.69 -12.78 -22.28
CA ALA A 43 -18.23 -11.42 -22.32
C ALA A 43 -18.46 -10.80 -20.92
N GLN A 44 -18.12 -11.51 -19.83
CA GLN A 44 -18.32 -11.06 -18.44
C GLN A 44 -17.01 -10.74 -17.71
N VAL A 45 -15.88 -10.66 -18.42
CA VAL A 45 -14.54 -10.52 -17.80
C VAL A 45 -14.02 -9.07 -17.80
N LEU A 46 -14.73 -8.11 -18.42
CA LEU A 46 -14.28 -6.71 -18.54
C LEU A 46 -15.37 -5.73 -18.08
N GLY A 47 -15.41 -5.46 -16.77
CA GLY A 47 -15.86 -4.22 -16.11
C GLY A 47 -17.31 -3.72 -16.23
N ASP A 48 -17.70 -2.85 -15.30
CA ASP A 48 -19.04 -2.24 -15.14
C ASP A 48 -19.38 -1.15 -16.19
N GLY A 49 -18.65 -1.07 -17.30
CA GLY A 49 -18.73 0.03 -18.27
C GLY A 49 -17.95 1.27 -17.85
N SER A 50 -17.73 2.21 -18.77
CA SER A 50 -16.94 3.41 -18.49
C SER A 50 -17.64 4.33 -17.49
N PRO A 51 -16.92 4.89 -16.50
CA PRO A 51 -17.50 5.89 -15.60
C PRO A 51 -17.75 7.23 -16.30
N ALA A 52 -17.23 7.45 -17.50
CA ALA A 52 -17.55 8.62 -18.31
C ALA A 52 -18.91 8.44 -19.00
N LEU A 53 -19.89 9.28 -18.63
CA LEU A 53 -21.23 9.28 -19.22
C LEU A 53 -21.47 10.54 -20.06
N GLY A 54 -22.35 10.43 -21.04
CA GLY A 54 -22.69 11.57 -21.90
C GLY A 54 -21.54 11.98 -22.82
N HIS A 55 -21.05 13.20 -22.66
CA HIS A 55 -19.96 13.77 -23.47
C HIS A 55 -18.61 13.84 -22.74
N ALA A 56 -18.57 13.42 -21.47
CA ALA A 56 -17.34 13.21 -20.71
C ALA A 56 -16.48 12.10 -21.33
N GLN A 57 -15.17 12.14 -21.06
CA GLN A 57 -14.21 11.18 -21.60
C GLN A 57 -13.22 10.73 -20.53
N VAL A 58 -12.87 9.44 -20.53
CA VAL A 58 -11.70 8.95 -19.78
C VAL A 58 -10.44 9.42 -20.52
N ILE A 59 -9.61 10.22 -19.84
CA ILE A 59 -8.38 10.81 -20.41
C ILE A 59 -7.10 10.16 -19.89
N ALA A 60 -7.18 9.39 -18.80
CA ALA A 60 -6.13 8.51 -18.32
C ALA A 60 -6.76 7.34 -17.56
N GLN A 61 -6.13 6.17 -17.62
CA GLN A 61 -6.58 4.99 -16.89
C GLN A 61 -5.38 4.12 -16.49
N GLY A 62 -5.55 3.29 -15.48
CA GLY A 62 -4.52 2.36 -15.01
C GLY A 62 -5.09 1.28 -14.11
N VAL A 63 -4.35 0.19 -13.92
CA VAL A 63 -4.72 -0.88 -13.00
C VAL A 63 -3.70 -0.91 -11.87
N GLU A 64 -4.18 -0.93 -10.63
CA GLU A 64 -3.31 -0.92 -9.44
C GLU A 64 -3.86 -1.84 -8.37
N LEU A 65 -2.96 -2.47 -7.61
CA LEU A 65 -3.32 -3.27 -6.45
C LEU A 65 -3.68 -2.33 -5.29
N MET A 66 -4.93 -2.36 -4.84
CA MET A 66 -5.35 -1.50 -3.74
C MET A 66 -4.78 -1.99 -2.40
N PRO A 67 -4.24 -1.06 -1.57
CA PRO A 67 -3.78 -1.41 -0.23
C PRO A 67 -4.96 -1.80 0.65
N ARG A 68 -4.71 -2.71 1.61
CA ARG A 68 -5.73 -3.17 2.59
C ARG A 68 -5.82 -2.27 3.83
N VAL A 69 -5.14 -1.14 3.82
CA VAL A 69 -5.17 -0.11 4.88
C VAL A 69 -5.96 1.11 4.41
N PRO A 70 -6.42 2.00 5.31
CA PRO A 70 -7.11 3.22 4.93
C PRO A 70 -6.28 4.09 3.97
N VAL A 71 -6.94 4.63 2.96
CA VAL A 71 -6.36 5.54 1.97
C VAL A 71 -7.08 6.88 1.99
N VAL A 72 -6.43 7.89 1.41
CA VAL A 72 -7.03 9.20 1.15
C VAL A 72 -6.89 9.56 -0.32
N TRP A 73 -7.86 10.34 -0.81
CA TRP A 73 -7.68 11.12 -2.00
C TRP A 73 -6.96 12.42 -1.65
N ARG A 74 -5.89 12.73 -2.38
CA ARG A 74 -5.16 14.00 -2.23
C ARG A 74 -4.96 14.66 -3.58
N ALA A 75 -5.38 15.91 -3.72
CA ALA A 75 -5.08 16.73 -4.88
C ALA A 75 -3.92 17.67 -4.54
N VAL A 76 -2.86 17.60 -5.34
CA VAL A 76 -1.63 18.37 -5.13
C VAL A 76 -1.37 19.21 -6.37
N THR A 77 -1.09 20.49 -6.19
CA THR A 77 -0.52 21.33 -7.26
C THR A 77 1.00 21.29 -7.18
N ILE A 78 1.66 21.02 -8.29
CA ILE A 78 3.11 20.86 -8.36
C ILE A 78 3.63 21.67 -9.53
N ASN A 79 4.74 22.38 -9.35
CA ASN A 79 5.43 23.03 -10.46
C ASN A 79 6.40 22.05 -11.10
N ALA A 80 6.19 21.76 -12.39
CA ALA A 80 7.11 20.91 -13.13
C ALA A 80 8.50 21.53 -13.17
N GLU A 81 9.51 20.69 -13.02
CA GLU A 81 10.89 21.12 -12.94
C GLU A 81 11.47 21.46 -14.32
N LYS A 82 12.65 22.09 -14.33
CA LYS A 82 13.35 22.35 -15.59
C LYS A 82 13.89 21.03 -16.14
N PRO A 83 13.81 20.78 -17.47
CA PRO A 83 14.26 19.52 -18.06
C PRO A 83 15.72 19.17 -17.75
N ALA A 84 16.59 20.17 -17.56
CA ALA A 84 18.00 19.97 -17.22
C ALA A 84 18.27 19.57 -15.77
N THR A 85 17.32 19.82 -14.85
CA THR A 85 17.51 19.61 -13.41
C THR A 85 16.48 18.68 -12.79
N ALA A 86 15.44 18.27 -13.53
CA ALA A 86 14.39 17.39 -13.05
C ALA A 86 14.98 16.03 -12.58
N PRO A 87 14.86 15.68 -11.29
CA PRO A 87 15.39 14.45 -10.71
C PRO A 87 14.52 13.26 -11.09
N MET A 88 15.18 12.10 -11.20
CA MET A 88 14.48 10.82 -11.24
C MET A 88 14.06 10.47 -9.81
N ALA A 89 12.76 10.46 -9.54
CA ALA A 89 12.21 10.22 -8.22
C ALA A 89 11.09 9.18 -8.29
N ALA A 90 10.98 8.36 -7.24
CA ALA A 90 9.82 7.50 -7.03
C ALA A 90 8.55 8.35 -6.91
N ARG A 91 7.45 7.88 -7.50
CA ARG A 91 6.17 8.59 -7.50
C ARG A 91 5.12 7.79 -6.76
N THR A 92 4.22 8.51 -6.13
CA THR A 92 2.97 8.01 -5.55
C THR A 92 1.99 7.62 -6.64
N LEU A 93 1.13 6.65 -6.34
CA LEU A 93 -0.03 6.32 -7.16
C LEU A 93 -0.84 7.57 -7.43
N SER A 94 -0.92 7.98 -8.70
CA SER A 94 -1.55 9.24 -9.07
C SER A 94 -1.95 9.32 -10.53
N PHE A 95 -2.90 10.21 -10.81
CA PHE A 95 -3.04 10.80 -12.14
C PHE A 95 -2.30 12.13 -12.21
N VAL A 96 -1.49 12.30 -13.25
CA VAL A 96 -0.85 13.58 -13.59
C VAL A 96 -1.70 14.26 -14.65
N TYR A 97 -2.23 15.44 -14.35
CA TYR A 97 -3.01 16.26 -15.28
C TYR A 97 -2.27 17.54 -15.63
N ALA A 98 -2.02 17.74 -16.92
CA ALA A 98 -1.42 18.97 -17.44
C ALA A 98 -2.50 20.03 -17.60
N ASP A 99 -2.44 21.09 -16.78
CA ASP A 99 -3.48 22.10 -16.75
C ASP A 99 -3.33 23.13 -17.89
N MET A 100 -2.45 24.12 -17.71
CA MET A 100 -2.28 25.23 -18.66
C MET A 100 -1.01 25.16 -19.49
N GLN A 101 -0.05 24.32 -19.10
CA GLN A 101 1.26 24.18 -19.74
C GLN A 101 1.58 22.70 -20.00
N PRO A 102 2.32 22.37 -21.07
CA PRO A 102 2.69 20.99 -21.35
C PRO A 102 3.71 20.46 -20.33
N ILE A 103 3.71 19.14 -20.14
CA ILE A 103 4.61 18.45 -19.22
C ILE A 103 5.17 17.21 -19.91
N LEU A 104 6.47 17.04 -19.82
CA LEU A 104 7.16 15.82 -20.21
C LEU A 104 7.31 14.90 -18.99
N LEU A 105 6.73 13.72 -19.09
CA LEU A 105 6.95 12.61 -18.18
C LEU A 105 7.94 11.63 -18.81
N SER A 106 8.95 11.21 -18.05
CA SER A 106 9.96 10.25 -18.51
C SER A 106 10.18 9.18 -17.44
N ASP A 107 9.82 7.94 -17.77
CA ASP A 107 9.93 6.78 -16.88
C ASP A 107 11.31 6.10 -17.02
N GLU A 108 11.86 5.58 -15.92
CA GLU A 108 13.18 4.92 -15.89
C GLU A 108 13.16 3.54 -16.58
N THR A 109 12.32 2.62 -16.08
CA THR A 109 12.32 1.18 -16.40
C THR A 109 11.93 0.83 -17.85
N GLY A 110 11.43 1.79 -18.62
CA GLY A 110 11.00 1.55 -20.01
C GLY A 110 11.45 2.60 -21.02
N GLY A 111 12.18 3.64 -20.59
CA GLY A 111 12.50 4.80 -21.41
C GLY A 111 11.28 5.50 -22.01
N ARG A 112 10.07 5.22 -21.48
CA ARG A 112 8.81 5.75 -22.00
C ARG A 112 8.78 7.25 -21.71
N GLN A 113 8.53 8.03 -22.75
CA GLN A 113 8.35 9.46 -22.64
C GLN A 113 6.96 9.83 -23.12
N VAL A 114 6.25 10.58 -22.30
CA VAL A 114 4.91 11.09 -22.60
C VAL A 114 4.93 12.60 -22.47
N ASN A 115 4.65 13.30 -23.56
CA ASN A 115 4.51 14.74 -23.55
C ASN A 115 3.02 15.08 -23.47
N LEU A 116 2.56 15.47 -22.29
CA LEU A 116 1.19 15.88 -22.02
C LEU A 116 0.99 17.33 -22.46
N ALA A 117 0.00 17.58 -23.31
CA ALA A 117 -0.49 18.91 -23.64
C ALA A 117 -1.52 19.39 -22.59
N PRO A 118 -1.82 20.71 -22.52
CA PRO A 118 -2.91 21.23 -21.69
C PRO A 118 -4.23 20.45 -21.90
N GLY A 119 -4.80 19.95 -20.82
CA GLY A 119 -6.00 19.10 -20.82
C GLY A 119 -5.75 17.59 -20.92
N GLU A 120 -4.52 17.15 -21.13
CA GLU A 120 -4.14 15.73 -21.17
C GLU A 120 -3.69 15.23 -19.80
N ALA A 121 -3.78 13.92 -19.59
CA ALA A 121 -3.33 13.27 -18.37
C ALA A 121 -2.60 11.95 -18.63
N ALA A 122 -1.87 11.50 -17.62
CA ALA A 122 -1.30 10.16 -17.58
C ALA A 122 -1.47 9.52 -16.20
N PHE A 123 -1.67 8.22 -16.19
CA PHE A 123 -1.61 7.40 -14.99
C PHE A 123 -0.15 7.17 -14.56
N THR A 124 0.11 7.22 -13.26
CA THR A 124 1.37 6.89 -12.62
C THR A 124 1.11 5.83 -11.55
N ALA A 125 1.64 4.62 -11.75
CA ALA A 125 1.54 3.53 -10.79
C ALA A 125 2.39 3.81 -9.54
N GLN A 126 2.06 3.13 -8.44
CA GLN A 126 2.80 3.19 -7.19
C GLN A 126 4.30 2.86 -7.42
N GLY A 127 5.20 3.69 -6.90
CA GLY A 127 6.64 3.40 -6.87
C GLY A 127 7.39 3.66 -8.18
N VAL A 128 6.70 4.01 -9.27
CA VAL A 128 7.35 4.29 -10.57
C VAL A 128 8.37 5.42 -10.42
N ARG A 129 9.61 5.18 -10.87
CA ARG A 129 10.63 6.21 -10.97
C ARG A 129 10.45 7.02 -12.24
N GLN A 130 10.06 8.28 -12.07
CA GLN A 130 9.68 9.18 -13.16
C GLN A 130 10.21 10.59 -12.97
N ARG A 131 10.77 11.17 -14.04
CA ARG A 131 11.05 12.61 -14.16
C ARG A 131 9.83 13.34 -14.69
N ARG A 132 9.53 14.51 -14.12
CA ARG A 132 8.43 15.38 -14.55
C ARG A 132 8.99 16.77 -14.84
N ALA A 133 9.00 17.17 -16.11
CA ALA A 133 9.64 18.41 -16.55
C ALA A 133 8.71 19.26 -17.40
N GLY A 134 8.74 20.58 -17.20
CA GLY A 134 7.92 21.54 -17.94
C GLY A 134 8.75 22.48 -18.84
N PRO A 135 8.10 23.28 -19.71
CA PRO A 135 8.78 24.33 -20.46
C PRO A 135 9.42 25.36 -19.51
N VAL A 136 10.58 25.90 -19.92
CA VAL A 136 11.44 26.80 -19.12
C VAL A 136 10.81 28.20 -18.87
N ALA A 137 9.56 28.44 -19.27
CA ALA A 137 9.02 29.78 -19.40
C ALA A 137 8.37 30.33 -18.12
N GLY A 138 9.18 30.98 -17.27
CA GLY A 138 8.71 31.97 -16.30
C GLY A 138 8.98 31.66 -14.82
N PRO A 139 8.79 32.66 -13.92
CA PRO A 139 9.16 32.54 -12.51
C PRO A 139 8.33 31.53 -11.69
N GLY A 140 7.26 30.96 -12.26
CA GLY A 140 6.36 30.02 -11.57
C GLY A 140 6.45 28.57 -12.04
N GLY A 141 7.27 28.23 -13.04
CA GLY A 141 7.28 26.88 -13.63
C GLY A 141 6.00 26.56 -14.42
N ALA A 142 5.84 25.29 -14.80
CA ALA A 142 4.62 24.79 -15.44
C ALA A 142 3.80 24.01 -14.39
N PRO A 143 2.76 24.62 -13.79
CA PRO A 143 1.96 23.97 -12.76
C PRO A 143 1.14 22.84 -13.35
N TYR A 144 0.98 21.79 -12.57
CA TYR A 144 0.18 20.63 -12.89
C TYR A 144 -0.46 20.05 -11.64
N TYR A 145 -1.47 19.22 -11.83
CA TYR A 145 -2.13 18.54 -10.73
C TYR A 145 -1.72 17.08 -10.67
N ALA A 146 -1.40 16.62 -9.47
CA ALA A 146 -1.35 15.20 -9.13
C ALA A 146 -2.60 14.87 -8.30
N LEU A 147 -3.45 13.98 -8.83
CA LEU A 147 -4.58 13.42 -8.10
C LEU A 147 -4.13 12.07 -7.57
N GLU A 148 -3.74 12.05 -6.30
CA GLU A 148 -3.09 10.93 -5.65
C GLU A 148 -4.09 10.10 -4.85
N LEU A 149 -3.89 8.78 -4.88
CA LEU A 149 -4.56 7.83 -4.00
C LEU A 149 -3.48 7.17 -3.15
N ILE A 150 -3.38 7.55 -1.88
CA ILE A 150 -2.25 7.18 -1.02
C ILE A 150 -2.74 6.66 0.33
N VAL A 151 -1.90 5.86 1.00
CA VAL A 151 -2.14 5.40 2.37
C VAL A 151 -2.28 6.61 3.30
N ALA A 152 -3.25 6.56 4.22
CA ALA A 152 -3.60 7.67 5.10
C ALA A 152 -2.41 8.15 5.95
N ASP A 153 -1.61 7.23 6.49
CA ASP A 153 -0.44 7.57 7.32
C ASP A 153 0.65 8.29 6.51
N ALA A 154 0.87 7.85 5.27
CA ALA A 154 1.78 8.53 4.35
C ALA A 154 1.27 9.95 4.02
N ALA A 155 -0.04 10.14 3.91
CA ALA A 155 -0.63 11.45 3.65
C ALA A 155 -0.42 12.45 4.79
N ALA A 156 -0.31 11.97 6.04
CA ALA A 156 -0.03 12.77 7.22
C ALA A 156 1.43 13.27 7.26
N ASN A 157 2.36 12.58 6.59
CA ASN A 157 3.74 13.01 6.48
C ASN A 157 3.88 14.11 5.40
N PRO A 158 4.23 15.37 5.76
CA PRO A 158 4.37 16.47 4.80
C PRO A 158 5.50 16.26 3.79
N GLU A 159 6.50 15.42 4.08
CA GLU A 159 7.59 15.12 3.13
C GLU A 159 7.09 14.41 1.87
N THR A 160 5.97 13.70 1.95
CA THR A 160 5.35 13.01 0.81
C THR A 160 4.82 13.97 -0.27
N LEU A 161 4.67 15.26 0.05
CA LEU A 161 4.28 16.29 -0.93
C LEU A 161 5.46 16.72 -1.82
N GLY A 162 6.71 16.45 -1.40
CA GLY A 162 7.90 16.94 -2.08
C GLY A 162 7.87 18.45 -2.27
N THR A 163 7.88 18.92 -3.52
CA THR A 163 7.82 20.34 -3.88
C THR A 163 6.39 20.86 -4.14
N GLY A 164 5.38 20.00 -3.96
CA GLY A 164 3.98 20.30 -4.19
C GLY A 164 3.28 20.97 -3.01
N THR A 165 2.09 21.50 -3.29
CA THR A 165 1.16 22.03 -2.29
C THR A 165 -0.14 21.25 -2.36
N ALA A 166 -0.55 20.64 -1.25
CA ALA A 166 -1.87 20.01 -1.17
C ALA A 166 -2.97 21.09 -1.24
N ILE A 167 -3.89 20.94 -2.19
CA ILE A 167 -5.09 21.78 -2.32
C ILE A 167 -6.32 21.11 -1.72
N PHE A 168 -6.28 19.78 -1.57
CA PHE A 168 -7.31 18.99 -0.91
C PHE A 168 -6.73 17.66 -0.41
N THR A 169 -7.16 17.23 0.77
CA THR A 169 -6.96 15.87 1.30
C THR A 169 -8.29 15.43 1.89
N SER A 170 -8.77 14.25 1.53
CA SER A 170 -10.02 13.69 2.07
C SER A 170 -9.84 13.14 3.49
N ASP A 171 -10.96 12.87 4.15
CA ASP A 171 -10.96 11.91 5.26
C ASP A 171 -10.54 10.51 4.76
N PRO A 172 -9.88 9.68 5.60
CA PRO A 172 -9.53 8.32 5.24
C PRO A 172 -10.75 7.45 4.95
N PHE A 173 -10.62 6.56 3.97
CA PHE A 173 -11.61 5.56 3.62
C PHE A 173 -10.96 4.21 3.28
N THR A 174 -11.72 3.14 3.41
CA THR A 174 -11.26 1.80 3.02
C THR A 174 -11.43 1.62 1.51
N ALA A 175 -10.31 1.43 0.79
CA ALA A 175 -10.36 1.11 -0.63
C ALA A 175 -10.87 -0.32 -0.87
N PRO A 176 -11.57 -0.58 -1.99
CA PRO A 176 -11.97 -1.94 -2.34
C PRO A 176 -10.72 -2.77 -2.70
N ALA A 177 -10.54 -3.94 -2.06
CA ALA A 177 -9.33 -4.76 -2.17
C ALA A 177 -9.05 -5.29 -3.59
N GLY A 178 -7.84 -5.77 -3.85
CA GLY A 178 -7.48 -6.39 -5.13
C GLY A 178 -7.09 -5.38 -6.22
N TYR A 179 -6.89 -5.87 -7.45
CA TYR A 179 -6.56 -5.02 -8.59
C TYR A 179 -7.78 -4.25 -9.04
N ARG A 180 -7.69 -2.92 -9.04
CA ARG A 180 -8.77 -2.02 -9.45
C ARG A 180 -8.40 -1.27 -10.70
N ASP A 181 -9.37 -1.15 -11.60
CA ASP A 181 -9.32 -0.21 -12.70
C ASP A 181 -9.50 1.20 -12.14
N LEU A 182 -8.60 2.10 -12.45
CA LEU A 182 -8.62 3.49 -12.02
C LEU A 182 -8.80 4.36 -13.25
N ASP A 183 -9.81 5.22 -13.24
CA ASP A 183 -10.15 6.09 -14.35
C ASP A 183 -10.04 7.56 -13.97
N LEU A 184 -9.49 8.38 -14.85
CA LEU A 184 -9.61 9.83 -14.80
C LEU A 184 -10.56 10.31 -15.89
N VAL A 185 -11.76 10.70 -15.48
CA VAL A 185 -12.79 11.29 -16.35
C VAL A 185 -12.56 12.79 -16.45
N ARG A 186 -12.76 13.37 -17.64
CA ARG A 186 -12.70 14.82 -17.89
C ARG A 186 -13.89 15.27 -18.72
N ASP A 187 -14.31 16.51 -18.47
CA ASP A 187 -15.24 17.20 -19.35
C ASP A 187 -15.03 18.72 -19.39
N VAL A 188 -15.50 19.36 -20.47
CA VAL A 188 -15.56 20.81 -20.65
C VAL A 188 -17.00 21.21 -20.99
N LEU A 189 -17.60 21.95 -20.08
CA LEU A 189 -19.00 22.33 -20.12
C LEU A 189 -19.17 23.77 -20.63
N GLY A 190 -20.11 23.95 -21.55
CA GLY A 190 -20.65 25.26 -21.89
C GLY A 190 -21.49 25.86 -20.75
N PRO A 191 -21.87 27.15 -20.84
CA PRO A 191 -22.72 27.78 -19.84
C PRO A 191 -24.06 27.05 -19.68
N GLY A 192 -24.39 26.67 -18.43
CA GLY A 192 -25.62 25.95 -18.08
C GLY A 192 -25.66 24.48 -18.52
N GLU A 193 -24.56 23.93 -19.03
CA GLU A 193 -24.46 22.53 -19.39
C GLU A 193 -24.22 21.64 -18.16
N SER A 194 -24.55 20.36 -18.29
CA SER A 194 -24.33 19.34 -17.27
C SER A 194 -23.66 18.13 -17.88
N SER A 195 -22.90 17.42 -17.04
CA SER A 195 -22.24 16.17 -17.37
C SER A 195 -22.39 15.19 -16.21
N PHE A 196 -22.15 13.91 -16.48
CA PHE A 196 -22.38 12.84 -15.54
C PHE A 196 -21.14 11.96 -15.38
N VAL A 197 -20.83 11.61 -14.14
CA VAL A 197 -19.80 10.63 -13.79
C VAL A 197 -20.48 9.47 -13.09
N GLY A 198 -20.33 8.28 -13.66
CA GLY A 198 -20.88 7.05 -13.10
C GLY A 198 -20.32 6.74 -11.72
N ALA A 199 -21.08 6.01 -10.91
CA ALA A 199 -20.63 5.57 -9.59
C ALA A 199 -19.46 4.59 -9.72
N GLY A 200 -18.39 4.84 -8.96
CA GLY A 200 -17.30 3.88 -8.77
C GLY A 200 -17.58 2.88 -7.64
N GLN A 201 -16.62 1.99 -7.40
CA GLN A 201 -16.58 1.05 -6.26
C GLN A 201 -16.00 1.69 -4.98
N GLY A 202 -15.77 2.99 -5.00
CA GLY A 202 -15.30 3.81 -3.89
C GLY A 202 -15.65 5.28 -4.13
N PRO A 203 -15.32 6.18 -3.19
CA PRO A 203 -15.53 7.60 -3.39
C PRO A 203 -14.65 8.15 -4.52
N ALA A 204 -15.18 9.09 -5.30
CA ALA A 204 -14.49 9.77 -6.38
C ALA A 204 -13.94 11.12 -5.92
N LEU A 205 -12.76 11.49 -6.41
CA LEU A 205 -12.17 12.82 -6.23
C LEU A 205 -12.50 13.67 -7.46
N VAL A 206 -13.19 14.80 -7.26
CA VAL A 206 -13.46 15.78 -8.33
C VAL A 206 -12.62 17.02 -8.10
N LEU A 207 -11.89 17.45 -9.13
CA LEU A 207 -11.13 18.69 -9.19
C LEU A 207 -11.72 19.61 -10.26
N ALA A 208 -12.05 20.84 -9.89
CA ALA A 208 -12.43 21.88 -10.84
C ALA A 208 -11.17 22.49 -11.47
N VAL A 209 -11.10 22.47 -12.80
CA VAL A 209 -10.03 23.08 -13.62
C VAL A 209 -10.62 24.19 -14.50
N GLY A 210 -11.57 24.92 -13.90
CA GLY A 210 -12.36 25.97 -14.52
C GLY A 210 -13.15 26.75 -13.48
N PRO A 211 -13.81 27.86 -13.87
CA PRO A 211 -14.15 28.95 -12.97
C PRO A 211 -15.18 28.61 -11.88
N MET A 212 -16.21 27.81 -12.19
CA MET A 212 -17.22 27.43 -11.20
C MET A 212 -18.01 26.19 -11.66
N LEU A 213 -18.15 25.23 -10.76
CA LEU A 213 -18.94 24.00 -10.95
C LEU A 213 -19.81 23.75 -9.73
N ARG A 214 -21.01 23.22 -9.95
CA ARG A 214 -21.84 22.61 -8.91
C ARG A 214 -21.86 21.10 -9.13
N VAL A 215 -21.38 20.35 -8.15
CA VAL A 215 -21.40 18.88 -8.15
C VAL A 215 -22.56 18.42 -7.29
N VAL A 216 -23.43 17.61 -7.88
CA VAL A 216 -24.66 17.07 -7.28
C VAL A 216 -24.48 15.55 -7.18
N PRO A 217 -24.05 15.01 -6.03
CA PRO A 217 -23.97 13.57 -5.84
C PRO A 217 -25.36 12.96 -5.63
N THR A 218 -25.53 11.71 -6.04
CA THR A 218 -26.73 10.92 -5.70
C THR A 218 -26.90 10.71 -4.19
N ALA A 219 -25.79 10.71 -3.44
CA ALA A 219 -25.78 10.61 -1.99
C ALA A 219 -24.90 11.72 -1.38
N GLY A 220 -25.50 12.59 -0.57
CA GLY A 220 -24.82 13.69 0.12
C GLY A 220 -25.29 15.08 -0.33
N PRO A 221 -24.68 16.15 0.21
CA PRO A 221 -25.01 17.52 -0.16
C PRO A 221 -24.35 17.93 -1.48
N ASP A 222 -24.96 18.88 -2.17
CA ASP A 222 -24.33 19.53 -3.33
C ASP A 222 -23.14 20.37 -2.88
N VAL A 223 -22.09 20.38 -3.68
CA VAL A 223 -20.88 21.18 -3.41
C VAL A 223 -20.61 22.08 -4.61
N THR A 224 -20.21 23.32 -4.33
CA THR A 224 -19.74 24.25 -5.36
C THR A 224 -18.22 24.31 -5.31
N LEU A 225 -17.58 24.03 -6.43
CA LEU A 225 -16.13 24.07 -6.59
C LEU A 225 -15.75 25.24 -7.52
N ARG A 226 -14.73 25.99 -7.12
CA ARG A 226 -14.05 27.00 -7.94
C ARG A 226 -12.80 26.42 -8.58
N ASP A 227 -12.22 27.17 -9.50
CA ASP A 227 -10.97 26.78 -10.15
C ASP A 227 -9.87 26.43 -9.14
N GLY A 228 -9.30 25.23 -9.28
CA GLY A 228 -8.30 24.67 -8.38
C GLY A 228 -8.84 24.09 -7.06
N GLU A 229 -10.15 24.10 -6.82
CA GLU A 229 -10.76 23.44 -5.66
C GLU A 229 -11.14 21.99 -5.99
N ALA A 230 -10.99 21.11 -5.00
CA ALA A 230 -11.36 19.70 -5.11
C ALA A 230 -12.19 19.24 -3.92
N ALA A 231 -12.98 18.20 -4.13
CA ALA A 231 -13.74 17.53 -3.08
C ALA A 231 -13.98 16.05 -3.41
N MET A 232 -14.28 15.27 -2.37
CA MET A 232 -14.58 13.85 -2.47
C MET A 232 -16.10 13.62 -2.45
N PHE A 233 -16.59 12.72 -3.30
CA PHE A 233 -18.01 12.41 -3.44
C PHE A 233 -18.25 10.90 -3.50
N THR A 234 -19.44 10.46 -3.10
CA THR A 234 -19.86 9.04 -3.21
C THR A 234 -21.08 8.93 -4.11
N GLY A 235 -21.14 7.86 -4.90
CA GLY A 235 -22.22 7.60 -5.84
C GLY A 235 -22.05 8.28 -7.19
N GLU A 236 -23.09 8.21 -8.02
CA GLU A 236 -23.14 8.87 -9.32
C GLU A 236 -23.21 10.39 -9.12
N LEU A 237 -22.55 11.14 -10.01
CA LEU A 237 -22.39 12.59 -9.90
C LEU A 237 -22.97 13.27 -11.13
N GLU A 238 -23.79 14.30 -10.92
CA GLU A 238 -24.13 15.30 -11.93
C GLU A 238 -23.26 16.56 -11.70
N VAL A 239 -22.47 16.93 -12.68
CA VAL A 239 -21.60 18.12 -12.65
C VAL A 239 -22.18 19.20 -13.54
N GLN A 240 -22.53 20.35 -12.96
CA GLN A 240 -23.22 21.43 -13.64
C GLN A 240 -22.33 22.67 -13.74
N ALA A 241 -22.25 23.27 -14.93
CA ALA A 241 -21.61 24.56 -15.13
C ALA A 241 -22.55 25.72 -14.78
N GLY A 242 -21.97 26.86 -14.43
CA GLY A 242 -22.71 28.09 -14.19
C GLY A 242 -23.48 28.57 -15.42
N LEU A 243 -24.61 29.25 -15.22
CA LEU A 243 -25.45 29.75 -16.32
C LEU A 243 -24.76 30.83 -17.19
N ALA A 244 -23.76 31.51 -16.65
CA ALA A 244 -23.09 32.63 -17.31
C ALA A 244 -21.71 32.28 -17.88
N VAL A 245 -21.04 31.28 -17.31
CA VAL A 245 -19.68 30.87 -17.65
C VAL A 245 -19.64 29.35 -17.65
N GLY A 246 -18.99 28.77 -18.67
CA GLY A 246 -18.73 27.34 -18.71
C GLY A 246 -17.83 26.86 -17.57
N GLY A 247 -17.55 25.56 -17.53
CA GLY A 247 -16.70 24.94 -16.52
C GLY A 247 -15.91 23.78 -17.10
N ALA A 248 -14.92 23.29 -16.37
CA ALA A 248 -14.20 22.09 -16.72
C ALA A 248 -13.78 21.36 -15.45
N PHE A 249 -13.82 20.03 -15.47
CA PHE A 249 -13.43 19.21 -14.33
C PHE A 249 -12.64 18.00 -14.77
N VAL A 250 -11.91 17.44 -13.80
CA VAL A 250 -11.46 16.05 -13.85
C VAL A 250 -12.00 15.31 -12.62
N ALA A 251 -12.34 14.03 -12.77
CA ALA A 251 -12.83 13.18 -11.70
C ALA A 251 -12.05 11.85 -11.70
N ALA A 252 -11.35 11.56 -10.62
CA ALA A 252 -10.66 10.28 -10.42
C ALA A 252 -11.62 9.28 -9.75
N VAL A 253 -11.79 8.11 -10.36
CA VAL A 253 -12.79 7.10 -9.99
C VAL A 253 -12.10 5.75 -9.78
N ILE A 254 -12.46 5.07 -8.68
CA ILE A 254 -12.08 3.67 -8.44
C ILE A 254 -13.14 2.78 -9.08
N GLY A 255 -12.75 2.03 -10.10
CA GLY A 255 -13.61 1.16 -10.90
C GLY A 255 -13.69 -0.28 -10.41
N SER A 256 -14.15 -1.16 -11.30
CA SER A 256 -14.36 -2.59 -11.04
C SER A 256 -13.05 -3.33 -10.77
N GLU A 257 -13.18 -4.52 -10.17
CA GLU A 257 -12.05 -5.44 -10.03
C GLU A 257 -11.58 -5.93 -11.40
N VAL A 258 -10.27 -5.90 -11.62
CA VAL A 258 -9.64 -6.52 -12.78
C VAL A 258 -9.15 -7.90 -12.35
N PRO A 259 -9.71 -9.00 -12.89
CA PRO A 259 -9.27 -10.34 -12.52
C PRO A 259 -7.78 -10.51 -12.80
N GLU A 260 -7.05 -11.10 -11.87
CA GLU A 260 -5.58 -11.28 -11.97
C GLU A 260 -5.16 -12.03 -13.24
N LEU A 261 -5.97 -13.00 -13.70
CA LEU A 261 -5.78 -13.73 -14.96
C LEU A 261 -5.87 -12.84 -16.23
N ALA A 262 -6.50 -11.66 -16.14
CA ALA A 262 -6.60 -10.67 -17.21
C ALA A 262 -5.39 -9.72 -17.23
N ILE A 263 -4.61 -9.67 -16.15
CA ILE A 263 -3.36 -8.92 -16.02
C ILE A 263 -2.21 -9.81 -16.50
N SER A 264 -2.36 -10.46 -17.65
CA SER A 264 -1.24 -11.12 -18.31
C SER A 264 -0.32 -10.03 -18.85
N ARG A 265 0.66 -9.61 -18.03
CA ARG A 265 1.80 -8.81 -18.49
C ARG A 265 2.36 -9.54 -19.72
N PRO A 266 2.58 -8.89 -20.89
CA PRO A 266 3.26 -9.55 -21.97
C PRO A 266 4.55 -10.09 -21.39
N ALA A 267 4.75 -11.41 -21.50
CA ALA A 267 5.97 -12.07 -21.08
C ALA A 267 7.11 -11.18 -21.52
N ALA A 268 7.90 -10.71 -20.54
CA ALA A 268 9.09 -9.92 -20.82
C ALA A 268 9.78 -10.61 -21.99
N ALA A 269 9.97 -9.88 -23.09
CA ALA A 269 10.52 -10.43 -24.31
C ALA A 269 11.71 -11.30 -23.88
N THR A 270 11.66 -12.59 -24.22
CA THR A 270 12.66 -13.59 -23.84
C THR A 270 14.06 -13.10 -24.19
N THR A 271 14.66 -12.35 -23.29
CA THR A 271 16.08 -12.18 -23.16
C THR A 271 16.50 -13.35 -22.30
N THR A 272 17.28 -14.25 -22.90
CA THR A 272 18.13 -15.23 -22.24
C THR A 272 18.20 -15.02 -20.73
N THR A 273 17.65 -15.96 -19.95
CA THR A 273 17.62 -15.97 -18.49
C THR A 273 19.01 -15.64 -17.95
N ALA A 274 19.22 -14.39 -17.56
CA ALA A 274 20.32 -14.03 -16.70
C ALA A 274 19.96 -14.62 -15.33
N MET A 275 20.80 -15.52 -14.85
CA MET A 275 20.70 -16.16 -13.53
C MET A 275 21.78 -15.52 -12.65
N ASP A 276 21.63 -14.24 -12.37
CA ASP A 276 22.53 -13.44 -11.51
C ASP A 276 21.75 -12.69 -10.43
N GLY A 277 20.48 -13.03 -10.24
CA GLY A 277 19.64 -12.52 -9.16
C GLY A 277 20.14 -12.93 -7.78
N LEU A 278 20.02 -12.02 -6.82
CA LEU A 278 20.42 -12.18 -5.42
C LEU A 278 19.27 -11.73 -4.51
N ILE A 279 18.76 -12.64 -3.69
CA ILE A 279 17.90 -12.27 -2.55
C ILE A 279 18.66 -12.56 -1.27
N TYR A 280 18.68 -11.60 -0.34
CA TYR A 280 19.28 -11.80 0.97
C TYR A 280 18.34 -11.46 2.13
N VAL A 281 18.52 -12.13 3.26
CA VAL A 281 17.88 -11.82 4.53
C VAL A 281 18.92 -11.81 5.64
N GLY A 282 18.85 -10.80 6.50
CA GLY A 282 19.70 -10.66 7.69
C GLY A 282 18.87 -10.36 8.92
N MET A 283 19.29 -10.87 10.08
CA MET A 283 18.62 -10.62 11.37
C MET A 283 19.61 -10.11 12.40
N TRP A 284 19.17 -9.11 13.16
CA TRP A 284 20.00 -8.36 14.08
C TRP A 284 19.22 -8.06 15.37
N THR A 285 19.89 -8.14 16.51
CA THR A 285 19.41 -7.69 17.83
C THR A 285 20.13 -6.41 18.20
N CYS A 286 19.37 -5.36 18.49
CA CYS A 286 19.92 -4.07 18.86
C CYS A 286 20.12 -3.96 20.37
N PRO A 287 21.05 -3.10 20.84
CA PRO A 287 21.33 -2.92 22.26
C PRO A 287 20.10 -2.53 23.08
N LEU A 288 20.08 -2.95 24.35
CA LEU A 288 19.01 -2.62 25.30
C LEU A 288 18.80 -1.10 25.43
N GLY A 289 17.54 -0.68 25.37
CA GLY A 289 17.14 0.73 25.43
C GLY A 289 17.33 1.50 24.12
N MET A 290 17.82 0.85 23.04
CA MET A 290 17.79 1.43 21.70
C MET A 290 16.34 1.49 21.20
N THR A 291 15.96 2.62 20.61
CA THR A 291 14.62 2.83 20.04
C THR A 291 14.72 3.02 18.52
N PRO A 292 13.62 2.84 17.76
CA PRO A 292 13.60 3.14 16.33
C PRO A 292 14.05 4.57 15.98
N GLU A 293 13.85 5.54 16.88
CA GLU A 293 14.26 6.94 16.72
C GLU A 293 15.76 7.16 16.98
N SER A 294 16.41 6.28 17.73
CA SER A 294 17.85 6.31 18.03
C SER A 294 18.62 5.21 17.29
N PHE A 295 17.98 4.56 16.32
CA PHE A 295 18.50 3.41 15.59
C PHE A 295 19.83 3.67 14.89
N ASP A 296 20.81 2.82 15.19
CA ASP A 296 22.10 2.74 14.50
C ASP A 296 22.39 1.27 14.13
N PRO A 297 22.28 0.89 12.83
CA PRO A 297 22.43 -0.50 12.40
C PRO A 297 23.84 -1.06 12.67
N ASP A 298 24.87 -0.22 12.77
CA ASP A 298 26.24 -0.66 13.02
C ASP A 298 26.46 -1.13 14.46
N THR A 299 25.48 -0.90 15.34
CA THR A 299 25.54 -1.26 16.77
C THR A 299 24.75 -2.51 17.12
N CYS A 300 23.96 -3.05 16.18
CA CYS A 300 23.17 -4.24 16.40
C CYS A 300 24.00 -5.50 16.12
N ASP A 301 23.88 -6.49 17.01
CA ASP A 301 24.59 -7.76 16.91
C ASP A 301 23.76 -8.76 16.12
N PRO A 302 24.39 -9.66 15.36
CA PRO A 302 23.63 -10.62 14.58
C PRO A 302 23.14 -11.84 15.33
N VAL A 303 22.01 -12.38 14.87
CA VAL A 303 21.38 -13.57 15.44
C VAL A 303 21.49 -14.74 14.45
N PHE A 304 21.66 -15.97 14.97
CA PHE A 304 21.90 -17.17 14.17
C PHE A 304 20.89 -18.32 14.42
N ASP A 305 20.09 -18.26 15.48
CA ASP A 305 19.22 -19.34 15.91
C ASP A 305 17.73 -18.92 15.97
N GLU A 306 16.83 -19.87 15.70
CA GLU A 306 15.35 -19.82 15.89
C GLU A 306 14.47 -19.12 14.83
N PHE A 307 14.97 -18.92 13.62
CA PHE A 307 14.16 -18.40 12.50
C PHE A 307 14.22 -19.31 11.28
N ASP A 308 13.09 -19.37 10.57
CA ASP A 308 12.97 -20.07 9.30
C ASP A 308 12.26 -19.15 8.28
N PHE A 309 12.70 -19.27 7.04
CA PHE A 309 12.22 -18.45 5.92
C PHE A 309 11.92 -19.33 4.72
N GLU A 310 10.80 -19.01 4.08
CA GLU A 310 10.37 -19.60 2.83
C GLU A 310 10.37 -18.52 1.73
N LEU A 311 11.13 -18.76 0.67
CA LEU A 311 11.17 -17.92 -0.51
C LEU A 311 10.44 -18.63 -1.65
N THR A 312 9.34 -18.06 -2.11
CA THR A 312 8.53 -18.61 -3.21
C THR A 312 8.51 -17.66 -4.40
N GLY A 313 8.45 -18.18 -5.63
CA GLY A 313 8.32 -17.35 -6.84
C GLY A 313 9.42 -17.58 -7.87
N GLY A 314 9.64 -16.59 -8.75
CA GLY A 314 10.58 -16.70 -9.87
C GLY A 314 9.98 -17.33 -11.14
N THR A 315 10.79 -17.41 -12.21
CA THR A 315 10.40 -18.03 -13.49
C THR A 315 11.48 -19.00 -13.98
N PRO A 316 11.23 -20.34 -13.97
CA PRO A 316 10.03 -21.00 -13.47
C PRO A 316 9.87 -20.84 -11.95
N PRO A 317 8.65 -21.01 -11.40
CA PRO A 317 8.43 -20.92 -9.96
C PRO A 317 9.29 -21.94 -9.21
N SER A 318 9.94 -21.47 -8.15
CA SER A 318 10.72 -22.28 -7.22
C SER A 318 10.30 -21.94 -5.80
N ASP A 319 10.15 -22.98 -4.97
CA ASP A 319 10.00 -22.84 -3.53
C ASP A 319 11.35 -23.21 -2.91
N LEU A 320 12.00 -22.23 -2.28
CA LEU A 320 13.32 -22.32 -1.67
C LEU A 320 13.19 -22.05 -0.17
N THR A 321 13.95 -22.77 0.64
CA THR A 321 13.97 -22.62 2.10
C THR A 321 15.30 -22.02 2.55
N LEU A 322 15.43 -21.71 3.84
CA LEU A 322 16.70 -21.29 4.43
C LEU A 322 17.82 -22.34 4.22
N ALA A 323 17.46 -23.63 4.11
CA ALA A 323 18.40 -24.71 3.83
C ALA A 323 19.00 -24.66 2.41
N ASP A 324 18.31 -23.98 1.48
CA ASP A 324 18.77 -23.75 0.11
C ASP A 324 19.59 -22.44 -0.02
N ALA A 325 19.60 -21.61 1.02
CA ALA A 325 20.37 -20.38 1.06
C ALA A 325 21.86 -20.66 1.37
N SER A 326 22.74 -19.88 0.77
CA SER A 326 24.15 -19.81 1.17
C SER A 326 24.36 -18.70 2.19
N THR A 327 25.42 -18.77 2.98
CA THR A 327 25.79 -17.70 3.94
C THR A 327 26.84 -16.77 3.31
N ALA A 328 26.62 -15.46 3.34
CA ALA A 328 27.59 -14.47 2.84
C ALA A 328 28.79 -14.26 3.79
N GLN A 329 29.83 -13.57 3.30
CA GLN A 329 31.23 -13.46 3.78
C GLN A 329 31.53 -13.11 5.26
N LEU A 330 30.52 -13.03 6.14
CA LEU A 330 30.65 -12.88 7.60
C LEU A 330 29.68 -13.76 8.42
N ALA A 331 28.99 -14.72 7.79
CA ALA A 331 28.03 -15.68 8.38
C ALA A 331 26.67 -15.11 8.84
N VAL A 332 26.34 -13.87 8.47
CA VAL A 332 25.26 -13.09 9.08
C VAL A 332 24.01 -12.90 8.21
N GLN A 333 24.13 -13.25 6.93
CA GLN A 333 23.10 -13.04 5.94
C GLN A 333 22.94 -14.32 5.13
N PHE A 334 21.70 -14.77 5.03
CA PHE A 334 21.30 -15.87 4.17
C PHE A 334 20.96 -15.32 2.81
N GLN A 335 21.47 -15.95 1.77
CA GLN A 335 21.36 -15.47 0.41
C GLN A 335 21.04 -16.60 -0.57
N TRP A 336 20.03 -16.36 -1.39
CA TRP A 336 19.72 -17.14 -2.58
C TRP A 336 20.34 -16.44 -3.78
N GLN A 337 21.27 -17.13 -4.46
CA GLN A 337 22.04 -16.60 -5.58
C GLN A 337 21.65 -17.31 -6.88
N GLU A 338 22.04 -16.73 -8.01
CA GLU A 338 21.73 -17.24 -9.35
C GLU A 338 20.23 -17.38 -9.60
N LEU A 339 19.44 -16.51 -8.94
CA LEU A 339 18.00 -16.47 -9.13
C LEU A 339 17.66 -15.91 -10.51
N ALA A 340 16.60 -16.44 -11.11
CA ALA A 340 16.02 -15.85 -12.30
C ALA A 340 15.38 -14.49 -11.95
N TYR A 341 15.44 -13.53 -12.86
CA TYR A 341 14.64 -12.33 -12.73
C TYR A 341 13.14 -12.66 -12.69
N GLY A 342 12.40 -11.97 -11.82
CA GLY A 342 11.02 -12.27 -11.52
C GLY A 342 10.60 -11.78 -10.14
N ASP A 343 9.35 -12.04 -9.79
CA ASP A 343 8.78 -11.68 -8.51
C ASP A 343 8.90 -12.85 -7.53
N TYR A 344 9.32 -12.53 -6.32
CA TYR A 344 9.50 -13.46 -5.21
C TYR A 344 8.73 -12.98 -3.98
N VAL A 345 8.35 -13.93 -3.14
CA VAL A 345 7.75 -13.69 -1.83
C VAL A 345 8.64 -14.38 -0.81
N LEU A 346 9.27 -13.58 0.05
CA LEU A 346 9.96 -14.04 1.25
C LEU A 346 8.95 -14.04 2.40
N ARG A 347 8.77 -15.17 3.05
CA ARG A 347 7.88 -15.35 4.19
C ARG A 347 8.66 -15.85 5.40
N GLN A 348 8.48 -15.20 6.53
CA GLN A 348 8.97 -15.69 7.81
C GLN A 348 8.01 -16.78 8.31
N THR A 349 8.53 -17.96 8.64
CA THR A 349 7.73 -19.14 9.02
C THR A 349 7.82 -19.50 10.51
N SER A 350 8.74 -18.89 11.26
CA SER A 350 8.80 -18.96 12.73
C SER A 350 9.20 -17.62 13.37
N PHE A 351 8.72 -17.41 14.59
CA PHE A 351 9.08 -16.27 15.45
C PHE A 351 9.83 -16.75 16.68
N LEU A 352 10.71 -15.88 17.18
CA LEU A 352 11.26 -15.96 18.52
C LEU A 352 10.15 -15.58 19.51
N SER A 353 9.84 -16.46 20.46
CA SER A 353 8.77 -16.24 21.45
C SER A 353 9.12 -15.22 22.54
N GLU A 354 10.32 -14.67 22.52
CA GLU A 354 10.93 -13.85 23.59
C GLU A 354 11.12 -12.36 23.23
N TYR A 355 10.62 -11.92 22.09
CA TYR A 355 11.00 -10.64 21.49
C TYR A 355 9.80 -9.76 21.13
N ASP A 356 9.63 -8.65 21.86
CA ASP A 356 8.40 -7.84 21.87
C ASP A 356 8.19 -6.92 20.65
N THR A 357 9.23 -6.49 19.93
CA THR A 357 9.07 -5.74 18.67
C THR A 357 10.21 -5.95 17.66
N ALA A 358 9.88 -6.21 16.40
CA ALA A 358 10.85 -6.24 15.30
C ALA A 358 10.53 -5.15 14.27
N VAL A 359 11.55 -4.43 13.80
CA VAL A 359 11.44 -3.49 12.68
C VAL A 359 12.23 -4.03 11.50
N ALA A 360 11.53 -4.22 10.38
CA ALA A 360 12.16 -4.57 9.12
C ALA A 360 12.65 -3.30 8.40
N TYR A 361 13.94 -3.27 8.06
CA TYR A 361 14.54 -2.26 7.20
C TYR A 361 14.89 -2.88 5.85
N PHE A 362 14.44 -2.22 4.79
CA PHE A 362 14.59 -2.68 3.42
C PHE A 362 15.80 -2.04 2.76
N ASP A 363 16.49 -2.81 1.92
CA ASP A 363 17.33 -2.20 0.88
C ASP A 363 16.38 -1.73 -0.24
N PRO A 364 16.12 -0.42 -0.36
CA PRO A 364 14.79 0.09 -0.70
C PRO A 364 14.44 0.09 -2.20
N ALA A 365 15.14 -0.68 -3.02
CA ALA A 365 14.97 -0.58 -4.46
C ALA A 365 13.82 -1.47 -5.01
N ASN A 366 13.44 -2.55 -4.32
CA ASN A 366 12.53 -3.56 -4.87
C ASN A 366 11.74 -4.40 -3.84
N VAL A 367 11.63 -3.95 -2.58
CA VAL A 367 10.99 -4.73 -1.51
C VAL A 367 9.72 -4.06 -0.99
N VAL A 368 8.63 -4.82 -0.90
CA VAL A 368 7.33 -4.38 -0.37
C VAL A 368 6.85 -5.36 0.70
N GLN A 369 6.67 -4.90 1.94
CA GLN A 369 6.08 -5.70 3.02
C GLN A 369 4.55 -5.79 2.89
N PHE A 370 3.98 -6.95 3.21
CA PHE A 370 2.53 -7.18 3.17
C PHE A 370 2.08 -8.25 4.18
N GLY A 371 0.78 -8.35 4.43
CA GLY A 371 0.21 -9.27 5.43
C GLY A 371 0.28 -8.71 6.86
N ASP A 372 0.52 -9.58 7.84
CA ASP A 372 0.66 -9.23 9.27
C ASP A 372 2.08 -8.71 9.63
N GLY A 373 2.93 -8.48 8.63
CA GLY A 373 4.32 -8.04 8.79
C GLY A 373 5.37 -9.08 8.37
N ASP A 374 4.96 -10.32 8.12
CA ASP A 374 5.89 -11.46 7.99
C ASP A 374 6.20 -11.86 6.54
N SER A 375 5.70 -11.09 5.58
CA SER A 375 5.85 -11.41 4.17
C SER A 375 6.33 -10.19 3.37
N TYR A 376 7.27 -10.45 2.47
CA TYR A 376 7.97 -9.42 1.71
C TYR A 376 8.00 -9.81 0.23
N ALA A 377 7.42 -8.97 -0.62
CA ALA A 377 7.49 -9.11 -2.06
C ALA A 377 8.78 -8.48 -2.55
N ILE A 378 9.56 -9.21 -3.34
CA ILE A 378 10.86 -8.80 -3.85
C ILE A 378 10.87 -9.01 -5.37
N THR A 379 11.09 -7.95 -6.14
CA THR A 379 11.18 -8.04 -7.61
C THR A 379 12.64 -7.95 -8.06
N LEU A 380 13.13 -8.98 -8.75
CA LEU A 380 14.46 -8.97 -9.35
C LEU A 380 14.39 -8.69 -10.85
N ASP A 381 15.25 -7.81 -11.34
CA ASP A 381 15.44 -7.57 -12.77
C ASP A 381 16.88 -7.15 -13.10
N ALA A 382 17.15 -6.84 -14.37
CA ALA A 382 18.50 -6.48 -14.83
C ALA A 382 19.02 -5.14 -14.24
N ASP A 383 18.12 -4.26 -13.84
CA ASP A 383 18.45 -2.96 -13.26
C ASP A 383 18.61 -3.07 -11.73
N LEU A 384 17.90 -4.02 -11.11
CA LEU A 384 17.97 -4.36 -9.70
C LEU A 384 18.14 -5.89 -9.52
N PRO A 385 19.34 -6.42 -9.80
CA PRO A 385 19.60 -7.85 -9.69
C PRO A 385 19.68 -8.31 -8.23
N GLY A 386 19.69 -7.39 -7.27
CA GLY A 386 19.75 -7.69 -5.83
C GLY A 386 18.59 -7.05 -5.06
N GLY A 387 18.06 -7.76 -4.07
CA GLY A 387 17.06 -7.24 -3.12
C GLY A 387 17.09 -8.00 -1.81
N GLY A 388 16.68 -7.39 -0.71
CA GLY A 388 16.74 -8.06 0.58
C GLY A 388 16.14 -7.30 1.74
N VAL A 389 15.91 -8.02 2.83
CA VAL A 389 15.34 -7.50 4.08
C VAL A 389 16.35 -7.69 5.19
N ASN A 390 16.62 -6.64 5.96
CA ASN A 390 17.28 -6.76 7.25
C ASN A 390 16.24 -6.54 8.35
N ILE A 391 16.08 -7.50 9.26
CA ILE A 391 15.15 -7.41 10.38
C ILE A 391 15.96 -7.07 11.63
N TYR A 392 15.59 -6.00 12.31
CA TYR A 392 16.23 -5.52 13.53
C TYR A 392 15.26 -5.64 14.69
N HIS A 393 15.70 -6.32 15.74
CA HIS A 393 14.94 -6.52 16.95
C HIS A 393 15.36 -5.51 18.03
N PHE A 394 14.38 -4.86 18.67
CA PHE A 394 14.62 -3.91 19.75
C PHE A 394 14.13 -4.48 21.07
N THR A 395 15.04 -4.56 22.04
CA THR A 395 14.72 -4.91 23.43
C THR A 395 14.49 -3.63 24.22
N PHE A 396 13.28 -3.42 24.70
CA PHE A 396 12.95 -2.33 25.62
C PHE A 396 13.02 -2.85 27.06
N GLU A 397 13.48 -2.03 28.00
CA GLU A 397 13.08 -2.23 29.39
C GLU A 397 11.58 -1.98 29.41
N THR A 398 10.79 -3.02 29.69
CA THR A 398 9.38 -2.84 30.01
C THR A 398 9.33 -1.91 31.22
N GLU A 399 8.95 -0.65 31.01
CA GLU A 399 8.41 0.15 32.10
C GLU A 399 7.13 -0.57 32.53
N SER A 400 7.27 -1.50 33.49
CA SER A 400 6.17 -2.08 34.24
C SER A 400 5.31 -0.93 34.71
N ASP A 401 4.01 -0.98 34.42
CA ASP A 401 3.08 -0.05 35.04
C ASP A 401 3.31 -0.13 36.56
N PRO A 402 3.71 0.95 37.25
CA PRO A 402 4.00 0.89 38.69
C PRO A 402 2.75 0.60 39.53
N LEU A 403 1.59 0.41 38.89
CA LEU A 403 0.33 -0.04 39.47
C LEU A 403 -0.13 -1.40 38.90
N ALA A 404 0.70 -2.10 38.11
CA ALA A 404 0.42 -3.47 37.73
C ALA A 404 0.44 -4.37 38.97
N ASP A 405 -0.53 -5.28 39.01
CA ASP A 405 -0.78 -6.28 40.04
C ASP A 405 -1.29 -7.49 39.24
N LEU A 406 -0.35 -8.30 38.76
CA LEU A 406 -0.59 -9.30 37.72
C LEU A 406 -1.40 -10.50 38.22
N ASP A 407 -1.20 -10.93 39.47
CA ASP A 407 -1.94 -12.03 40.08
C ASP A 407 -3.15 -11.59 40.93
N GLY A 408 -3.26 -10.31 41.24
CA GLY A 408 -4.43 -9.70 41.86
C GLY A 408 -4.48 -9.89 43.38
N ASP A 409 -3.34 -10.08 44.03
CA ASP A 409 -3.22 -10.35 45.47
C ASP A 409 -3.19 -9.06 46.32
N GLY A 410 -3.04 -7.90 45.67
CA GLY A 410 -3.02 -6.57 46.27
C GLY A 410 -1.65 -5.94 46.40
N LEU A 411 -0.56 -6.65 46.09
CA LEU A 411 0.78 -6.09 45.87
C LEU A 411 0.94 -5.66 44.42
N THR A 412 1.78 -4.65 44.18
CA THR A 412 2.15 -4.34 42.80
C THR A 412 3.30 -5.24 42.36
N ASP A 413 3.43 -5.51 41.05
CA ASP A 413 4.55 -6.27 40.48
C ASP A 413 5.92 -5.69 40.94
N ALA A 414 5.97 -4.39 41.21
CA ALA A 414 7.15 -3.69 41.72
C ALA A 414 7.40 -3.95 43.22
N ASP A 415 6.34 -4.02 44.03
CA ASP A 415 6.42 -4.37 45.45
C ASP A 415 6.86 -5.83 45.60
N GLU A 416 6.27 -6.73 44.81
CA GLU A 416 6.63 -8.16 44.75
C GLU A 416 8.09 -8.37 44.38
N PHE A 417 8.60 -7.61 43.40
CA PHE A 417 10.03 -7.63 43.08
C PHE A 417 10.91 -7.15 44.25
N GLU A 418 10.45 -6.20 45.06
CA GLU A 418 11.18 -5.70 46.23
C GLU A 418 11.19 -6.71 47.38
N ILE A 419 10.07 -7.41 47.63
CA ILE A 419 9.94 -8.42 48.69
C ILE A 419 10.45 -9.80 48.26
N GLY A 420 10.54 -10.05 46.95
CA GLY A 420 11.09 -11.27 46.35
C GLY A 420 10.05 -12.35 46.03
N THR A 421 8.76 -12.05 46.09
CA THR A 421 7.65 -12.94 45.69
C THR A 421 7.53 -12.95 44.16
N ALA A 422 6.72 -13.85 43.61
CA ALA A 422 6.60 -14.03 42.18
C ALA A 422 5.35 -13.35 41.64
N VAL A 423 5.53 -12.41 40.70
CA VAL A 423 4.46 -11.55 40.13
C VAL A 423 3.26 -12.26 39.51
N ASP A 424 3.35 -13.57 39.30
CA ASP A 424 2.27 -14.39 38.74
C ASP A 424 1.75 -15.45 39.73
N ASN A 425 2.09 -15.33 41.01
CA ASN A 425 1.75 -16.27 42.07
C ASN A 425 1.31 -15.56 43.38
N PRO A 426 0.01 -15.56 43.69
CA PRO A 426 -0.55 -14.74 44.77
C PRO A 426 -0.33 -15.29 46.19
N ASP A 427 0.35 -16.43 46.35
CA ASP A 427 0.54 -17.14 47.63
C ASP A 427 1.84 -17.97 47.50
N SER A 428 2.93 -17.45 48.05
CA SER A 428 4.30 -17.92 47.83
C SER A 428 4.67 -19.16 48.64
N ASP A 429 4.00 -19.43 49.76
CA ASP A 429 4.26 -20.60 50.61
C ASP A 429 3.11 -21.62 50.68
N GLU A 430 2.01 -21.32 49.98
CA GLU A 430 0.82 -22.15 49.82
C GLU A 430 0.07 -22.45 51.14
N ASP A 431 0.09 -21.54 52.11
CA ASP A 431 -0.62 -21.67 53.38
C ASP A 431 -2.10 -21.23 53.32
N GLY A 432 -2.46 -20.51 52.25
CA GLY A 432 -3.81 -20.03 51.97
C GLY A 432 -4.09 -18.57 52.35
N LEU A 433 -3.10 -17.83 52.88
CA LEU A 433 -3.06 -16.38 53.01
C LEU A 433 -2.27 -15.82 51.80
N THR A 434 -2.77 -14.77 51.13
CA THR A 434 -2.05 -14.25 49.96
C THR A 434 -0.85 -13.40 50.37
N ASP A 435 0.20 -13.32 49.54
CA ASP A 435 1.41 -12.53 49.85
C ASP A 435 1.03 -11.07 50.21
N GLY A 436 0.06 -10.50 49.50
CA GLY A 436 -0.51 -9.19 49.80
C GLY A 436 -1.25 -9.10 51.13
N GLU A 437 -2.01 -10.12 51.54
CA GLU A 437 -2.67 -10.14 52.85
C GLU A 437 -1.63 -10.25 53.98
N GLU A 438 -0.62 -11.09 53.79
CA GLU A 438 0.49 -11.26 54.71
C GLU A 438 1.28 -9.96 54.91
N VAL A 439 1.65 -9.29 53.82
CA VAL A 439 2.48 -8.07 53.89
C VAL A 439 1.67 -6.85 54.33
N LEU A 440 0.43 -6.69 53.85
CA LEU A 440 -0.36 -5.47 54.06
C LEU A 440 -1.22 -5.49 55.31
N ASP A 441 -1.76 -6.66 55.68
CA ASP A 441 -2.79 -6.77 56.73
C ASP A 441 -2.29 -7.51 58.00
N TYR A 442 -1.57 -8.62 57.87
CA TYR A 442 -1.24 -9.50 59.00
C TYR A 442 0.19 -9.37 59.52
N GLY A 443 1.15 -9.00 58.67
CA GLY A 443 2.56 -8.85 59.00
C GLY A 443 3.33 -10.17 59.14
N THR A 444 2.82 -11.25 58.55
CA THR A 444 3.45 -12.58 58.46
C THR A 444 4.51 -12.62 57.34
N ASP A 445 5.28 -13.70 57.24
CA ASP A 445 6.34 -13.86 56.24
C ASP A 445 5.85 -14.71 55.05
N PRO A 446 5.73 -14.14 53.83
CA PRO A 446 5.15 -14.85 52.68
C PRO A 446 5.94 -16.04 52.16
N PHE A 447 7.08 -16.34 52.76
CA PHE A 447 7.87 -17.53 52.45
C PHE A 447 7.81 -18.59 53.55
N PHE A 448 6.95 -18.42 54.55
CA PHE A 448 6.94 -19.27 55.73
C PHE A 448 5.54 -19.56 56.25
N PHE A 449 5.07 -20.75 55.87
CA PHE A 449 3.74 -21.31 56.14
C PHE A 449 3.18 -21.11 57.56
N ASP A 450 4.00 -20.86 58.57
CA ASP A 450 3.66 -20.75 60.01
C ASP A 450 4.64 -19.76 60.65
N THR A 451 4.37 -18.44 60.57
CA THR A 451 5.32 -17.37 60.91
C THR A 451 5.86 -17.44 62.34
N ASP A 452 5.05 -17.86 63.30
CA ASP A 452 5.41 -17.89 64.71
C ASP A 452 5.93 -19.25 65.23
N GLU A 453 5.96 -20.25 64.35
CA GLU A 453 6.46 -21.62 64.55
C GLU A 453 5.71 -22.42 65.64
N ASP A 454 4.41 -22.20 65.82
CA ASP A 454 3.60 -22.91 66.82
C ASP A 454 2.93 -24.21 66.30
N GLY A 455 2.98 -24.43 64.98
CA GLY A 455 2.54 -25.62 64.28
C GLY A 455 1.20 -25.48 63.56
N PHE A 456 0.63 -24.28 63.49
CA PHE A 456 -0.54 -23.94 62.68
C PHE A 456 -0.14 -22.94 61.60
N GLY A 457 -0.68 -23.08 60.39
CA GLY A 457 -0.31 -22.17 59.31
C GLY A 457 -1.05 -20.84 59.40
N ASP A 458 -0.42 -19.75 58.97
CA ASP A 458 -0.92 -18.38 59.16
C ASP A 458 -2.31 -18.21 58.53
N GLY A 459 -2.51 -18.72 57.32
CA GLY A 459 -3.81 -18.77 56.64
C GLY A 459 -4.88 -19.54 57.41
N ASP A 460 -4.53 -20.64 58.07
CA ASP A 460 -5.46 -21.44 58.89
C ASP A 460 -5.84 -20.68 60.18
N GLU A 461 -4.88 -20.02 60.80
CA GLU A 461 -5.09 -19.20 62.00
C GLU A 461 -6.03 -18.02 61.71
N VAL A 462 -5.78 -17.31 60.61
CA VAL A 462 -6.60 -16.18 60.16
C VAL A 462 -8.00 -16.62 59.72
N TYR A 463 -8.11 -17.60 58.82
CA TYR A 463 -9.38 -17.92 58.17
C TYR A 463 -10.22 -18.97 58.89
N THR A 464 -9.60 -19.89 59.62
CA THR A 464 -10.29 -21.02 60.23
C THR A 464 -10.51 -20.82 61.72
N TYR A 465 -9.49 -20.32 62.44
CA TYR A 465 -9.47 -20.36 63.90
C TYR A 465 -9.62 -19.00 64.59
N ASP A 466 -9.46 -17.88 63.87
CA ASP A 466 -9.53 -16.51 64.39
C ASP A 466 -8.48 -16.30 65.51
N THR A 467 -7.26 -16.77 65.25
CA THR A 467 -6.08 -16.68 66.12
C THR A 467 -5.05 -15.68 65.56
N ASP A 468 -4.05 -15.29 66.37
CA ASP A 468 -3.02 -14.31 66.00
C ASP A 468 -1.78 -15.03 65.45
N PRO A 469 -1.49 -14.93 64.12
CA PRO A 469 -0.40 -15.68 63.47
C PRO A 469 1.01 -15.17 63.80
N LEU A 470 1.12 -14.17 64.69
CA LEU A 470 2.40 -13.63 65.17
C LEU A 470 2.66 -13.93 66.66
N ASP A 471 1.78 -14.70 67.31
CA ASP A 471 1.88 -15.04 68.73
C ASP A 471 1.73 -16.54 68.96
N SER A 472 2.86 -17.24 69.11
CA SER A 472 2.93 -18.70 69.37
C SER A 472 2.17 -19.21 70.61
N GLU A 473 1.63 -18.31 71.44
CA GLU A 473 0.73 -18.65 72.57
C GLU A 473 -0.75 -18.50 72.21
N SER A 474 -1.07 -18.14 70.96
CA SER A 474 -2.39 -17.87 70.40
C SER A 474 -2.92 -19.03 69.54
N TYR A 475 -2.44 -20.25 69.64
CA TYR A 475 -2.91 -21.37 68.81
C TYR A 475 -4.38 -21.84 69.04
N PRO A 476 -4.96 -22.55 68.03
CA PRO A 476 -6.21 -23.28 68.13
C PRO A 476 -6.24 -24.34 69.24
N ILE A 477 -7.23 -24.24 70.14
CA ILE A 477 -7.45 -25.27 71.18
C ILE A 477 -8.20 -26.46 70.58
N ILE A 478 -7.47 -27.44 70.03
CA ILE A 478 -8.06 -28.69 69.53
C ILE A 478 -8.57 -29.52 70.72
N SER A 479 -9.88 -29.56 70.94
CA SER A 479 -10.48 -30.49 71.90
C SER A 479 -10.33 -31.92 71.41
N GLN A 480 -9.57 -32.75 72.12
CA GLN A 480 -9.43 -34.19 71.84
C GLN A 480 -10.72 -34.99 71.99
#